data_AF-A0A7C4YC36-F1
#
_entry.id   AF-A0A7C4YC36-F1
#
_cell.length_a   1.000
_cell.length_b   1.000
_cell.length_c   1.000
_cell.angle_alpha   90.00
_cell.angle_beta   90.00
_cell.angle_gamma   90.00
#
_symmetry.space_group_name_H-M   'P 1'
#
loop_
_entity.id
_entity.type
_entity.pdbx_description
1 polymer ?
#
loop_
_entity_poly.entity_id
_entity_poly.type
_entity_poly.pdbx_seq_one_letter_code
_entity_poly.pdbx_strand_id
1 'polypeptide(L)'
;MEAAVTGRQAHWPTARQRRWLIALGVVTTIIVAAALAWRPAAAWWHFQRGQSDLNRHRSASALTHFERSIVLGRSSPSSHLLAARAARRSGDLDKAQHHLAECQRLEKKPTEQSILEWAMLEASSGRLERVEPFLRRKVEENHPLFDLIYEALVEGYLRVYRIF
;
A
#
# COMPACT_ATOMS: atom_id res chain seq x y z
N MET A 1 58.12 34.83 -38.85
CA MET A 1 57.12 35.63 -38.11
C MET A 1 55.81 35.48 -38.86
N GLU A 2 55.01 34.46 -38.54
CA GLU A 2 53.64 34.32 -39.06
C GLU A 2 52.88 33.35 -38.14
N ALA A 3 52.19 33.94 -37.17
CA ALA A 3 51.35 33.23 -36.22
C ALA A 3 49.94 33.04 -36.83
N ALA A 4 49.48 31.79 -36.73
CA ALA A 4 48.11 31.31 -36.62
C ALA A 4 46.97 32.34 -36.68
N VAL A 5 45.96 32.08 -37.51
CA VAL A 5 44.55 32.01 -37.08
C VAL A 5 43.80 31.09 -38.05
N THR A 6 43.70 29.80 -37.71
CA THR A 6 42.70 28.91 -38.32
C THR A 6 41.35 29.21 -37.67
N GLY A 7 40.51 29.95 -38.38
CA GLY A 7 39.16 30.29 -37.95
C GLY A 7 38.30 29.04 -37.73
N ARG A 8 37.92 28.78 -36.48
CA ARG A 8 36.85 27.84 -36.14
C ARG A 8 35.54 28.40 -36.68
N GLN A 9 35.06 27.85 -37.80
CA GLN A 9 33.72 28.14 -38.29
C GLN A 9 32.68 27.55 -37.32
N ALA A 10 32.02 28.44 -36.58
CA ALA A 10 30.83 28.09 -35.80
C ALA A 10 29.68 27.80 -36.78
N HIS A 11 29.38 26.52 -36.98
CA HIS A 11 28.28 26.06 -37.83
C HIS A 11 26.98 26.30 -37.07
N TRP A 12 26.28 27.38 -37.41
CA TRP A 12 24.95 27.65 -36.87
C TRP A 12 23.96 26.62 -37.41
N PRO A 13 23.24 25.88 -36.57
CA PRO A 13 22.29 24.87 -37.04
C PRO A 13 21.16 25.55 -37.82
N THR A 14 20.83 25.02 -38.99
CA THR A 14 19.73 25.53 -39.82
C THR A 14 18.40 25.48 -39.05
N ALA A 15 17.42 26.31 -39.41
CA ALA A 15 16.12 26.37 -38.70
C ALA A 15 15.42 24.99 -38.60
N ARG A 16 15.66 24.11 -39.58
CA ARG A 16 15.21 22.71 -39.56
C ARG A 16 15.95 21.88 -38.50
N GLN A 17 17.26 22.02 -38.40
CA GLN A 17 18.10 21.35 -37.38
C GLN A 17 17.75 21.82 -35.97
N ARG A 18 17.44 23.10 -35.75
CA ARG A 18 16.95 23.61 -34.46
C ARG A 18 15.61 22.98 -34.05
N ARG A 19 14.67 22.79 -34.99
CA ARG A 19 13.39 22.11 -34.73
C ARG A 19 13.58 20.64 -34.34
N TRP A 20 14.52 19.93 -34.97
CA TRP A 20 14.86 18.55 -34.59
C TRP A 20 15.49 18.45 -33.21
N LEU A 21 16.38 19.37 -32.84
CA LEU A 21 16.98 19.40 -31.50
C LEU A 21 15.93 19.68 -30.40
N ILE A 22 14.98 20.59 -30.67
CA ILE A 22 13.85 20.85 -29.75
C ILE A 22 12.96 19.61 -29.64
N ALA A 23 12.60 18.99 -30.76
CA ALA A 23 11.78 17.77 -30.76
C ALA A 23 12.47 16.63 -29.99
N LEU A 24 13.78 16.45 -30.19
CA LEU A 24 14.56 15.46 -29.45
C LEU A 24 14.54 15.74 -27.95
N GLY A 25 14.75 17.00 -27.54
CA GLY A 25 14.68 17.43 -26.13
C GLY A 25 13.31 17.22 -25.48
N VAL A 26 12.22 17.46 -26.22
CA VAL A 26 10.86 17.17 -25.74
C VAL A 26 10.66 15.66 -25.58
N VAL A 27 11.07 14.85 -26.56
CA VAL A 27 10.94 13.40 -26.49
C VAL A 27 11.74 12.80 -25.33
N THR A 28 12.98 13.24 -25.11
CA THR A 28 13.76 12.78 -23.95
C THR A 28 13.10 13.20 -22.63
N THR A 29 12.56 14.42 -22.55
CA THR A 29 11.84 14.87 -21.35
C THR A 29 10.61 14.00 -21.08
N ILE A 30 9.84 13.64 -22.11
CA ILE A 30 8.67 12.75 -21.98
C ILE A 30 9.10 11.36 -21.53
N ILE A 31 10.15 10.79 -22.11
CA ILE A 31 10.65 9.46 -21.73
C ILE A 31 11.10 9.45 -20.27
N VAL A 32 11.85 10.47 -19.84
CA VAL A 32 12.29 10.61 -18.45
C VAL A 32 11.10 10.78 -17.51
N ALA A 33 10.13 11.63 -17.86
CA ALA A 33 8.92 11.82 -17.06
C ALA A 33 8.11 10.51 -16.95
N ALA A 34 7.95 9.76 -18.03
CA ALA A 34 7.25 8.47 -18.03
C ALA A 34 7.99 7.42 -17.18
N ALA A 35 9.32 7.35 -17.29
CA ALA A 35 10.14 6.45 -16.50
C ALA A 35 10.04 6.76 -14.99
N LEU A 36 10.02 8.04 -14.62
CA LEU A 36 9.85 8.49 -13.23
C LEU A 36 8.42 8.24 -12.71
N ALA A 37 7.41 8.44 -13.57
CA ALA A 37 5.99 8.29 -13.19
C ALA A 37 5.51 6.84 -13.16
N TRP A 38 6.18 5.90 -13.85
CA TRP A 38 5.78 4.50 -13.92
C TRP A 38 5.62 3.84 -12.53
N ARG A 39 6.62 3.99 -11.66
CA ARG A 39 6.63 3.37 -10.33
C ARG A 39 5.46 3.81 -9.44
N PRO A 40 5.23 5.13 -9.19
CA PRO A 40 4.09 5.57 -8.38
C PRO A 40 2.75 5.24 -9.03
N ALA A 41 2.64 5.26 -10.37
CA ALA A 41 1.43 4.85 -11.07
C ALA A 41 1.10 3.36 -10.85
N ALA A 42 2.10 2.49 -10.98
CA ALA A 42 1.95 1.07 -10.72
C ALA A 42 1.60 0.80 -9.24
N ALA A 43 2.22 1.51 -8.30
CA ALA A 43 1.91 1.41 -6.87
C ALA A 43 0.45 1.78 -6.58
N TRP A 44 -0.03 2.88 -7.16
CA TRP A 44 -1.41 3.32 -7.02
C TRP A 44 -2.40 2.31 -7.60
N TRP A 45 -2.12 1.80 -8.80
CA TRP A 45 -2.96 0.79 -9.44
C TRP A 45 -3.06 -0.49 -8.62
N HIS A 46 -1.94 -0.97 -8.08
CA HIS A 46 -1.91 -2.14 -7.20
C HIS A 46 -2.73 -1.90 -5.94
N PHE A 47 -2.61 -0.74 -5.31
CA PHE A 47 -3.40 -0.39 -4.14
C PHE A 47 -4.91 -0.42 -4.43
N GLN A 48 -5.34 0.19 -5.55
CA GLN A 48 -6.75 0.22 -5.94
C GLN A 48 -7.29 -1.19 -6.22
N ARG A 49 -6.49 -2.04 -6.88
CA ARG A 49 -6.84 -3.44 -7.09
C ARG A 49 -6.97 -4.21 -5.77
N GLY A 50 -6.04 -4.00 -4.84
CA GLY A 50 -6.12 -4.58 -3.50
C GLY A 50 -7.40 -4.21 -2.76
N GLN A 51 -7.79 -2.93 -2.82
CA GLN A 51 -9.05 -2.45 -2.23
C GLN A 51 -10.26 -3.13 -2.86
N SER A 52 -10.29 -3.24 -4.19
CA SER A 52 -11.37 -3.90 -4.93
C SER A 52 -11.49 -5.39 -4.57
N ASP A 53 -10.37 -6.10 -4.51
CA ASP A 53 -10.34 -7.52 -4.13
C ASP A 53 -10.77 -7.72 -2.67
N LEU A 54 -10.36 -6.84 -1.76
CA LEU A 54 -10.76 -6.90 -0.35
C LEU A 54 -12.28 -6.74 -0.19
N ASN A 55 -12.88 -5.81 -0.94
CA ASN A 55 -14.35 -5.61 -0.98
C ASN A 55 -15.08 -6.82 -1.58
N ARG A 56 -14.42 -7.57 -2.47
CA ARG A 56 -14.93 -8.81 -3.09
C ARG A 56 -14.60 -10.07 -2.29
N HIS A 57 -14.18 -9.93 -1.02
CA HIS A 57 -13.83 -11.04 -0.14
C HIS A 57 -12.65 -11.90 -0.64
N ARG A 58 -11.82 -11.37 -1.55
CA ARG A 58 -10.63 -12.04 -2.10
C ARG A 58 -9.39 -11.62 -1.31
N SER A 59 -9.40 -11.93 -0.01
CA SER A 59 -8.42 -11.42 0.96
C SER A 59 -6.96 -11.77 0.60
N ALA A 60 -6.69 -12.99 0.12
CA ALA A 60 -5.33 -13.39 -0.30
C ALA A 60 -4.82 -12.62 -1.53
N SER A 61 -5.67 -12.41 -2.53
CA SER A 61 -5.33 -11.58 -3.71
C SER A 61 -5.14 -10.12 -3.32
N ALA A 62 -6.00 -9.61 -2.44
CA ALA A 62 -5.90 -8.25 -1.91
C ALA A 62 -4.56 -8.02 -1.21
N LEU A 63 -4.14 -8.96 -0.35
CA LEU A 63 -2.85 -8.91 0.34
C LEU A 63 -1.68 -8.81 -0.65
N THR A 64 -1.67 -9.68 -1.67
CA THR A 64 -0.64 -9.68 -2.72
C THR A 64 -0.56 -8.32 -3.43
N HIS A 65 -1.70 -7.69 -3.69
CA HIS A 65 -1.77 -6.38 -4.30
C HIS A 65 -1.27 -5.26 -3.37
N PHE A 66 -1.61 -5.31 -2.07
CA PHE A 66 -1.09 -4.35 -1.10
C PHE A 66 0.42 -4.48 -0.90
N GLU A 67 0.96 -5.68 -0.73
CA GLU A 67 2.41 -5.92 -0.61
C GLU A 67 3.17 -5.35 -1.83
N ARG A 68 2.67 -5.59 -3.04
CA ARG A 68 3.25 -5.01 -4.27
C ARG A 68 3.19 -3.48 -4.27
N SER A 69 2.09 -2.88 -3.83
CA SER A 69 1.96 -1.42 -3.75
C SER A 69 2.97 -0.80 -2.77
N ILE A 70 3.23 -1.48 -1.64
CA ILE A 70 4.18 -1.05 -0.61
C ILE A 70 5.60 -1.10 -1.17
N VAL A 71 5.99 -2.21 -1.82
CA VAL A 71 7.32 -2.38 -2.45
C VAL A 71 7.57 -1.34 -3.54
N LEU A 72 6.53 -0.94 -4.28
CA LEU A 72 6.63 0.08 -5.32
C LEU A 72 6.72 1.51 -4.79
N GLY A 73 6.61 1.71 -3.48
CA GLY A 73 6.85 2.99 -2.80
C GLY A 73 5.64 3.55 -2.06
N ARG A 74 4.48 2.88 -2.05
CA ARG A 74 3.30 3.33 -1.32
C ARG A 74 3.27 2.77 0.12
N SER A 75 4.38 2.87 0.84
CA SER A 75 4.43 2.49 2.26
C SER A 75 3.86 3.64 3.11
N SER A 76 2.62 3.46 3.57
CA SER A 76 1.91 4.37 4.46
C SER A 76 1.18 3.58 5.54
N PRO A 77 0.84 4.19 6.70
CA PRO A 77 0.01 3.53 7.72
C PRO A 77 -1.23 2.86 7.13
N SER A 78 -1.96 3.56 6.26
CA SER A 78 -3.15 3.04 5.59
C SER A 78 -2.89 1.81 4.71
N SER A 79 -1.76 1.76 4.00
CA SER A 79 -1.41 0.62 3.15
C SER A 79 -1.06 -0.61 3.98
N HIS A 80 -0.37 -0.41 5.10
CA HIS A 80 -0.06 -1.46 6.06
C HIS A 80 -1.32 -1.93 6.81
N LEU A 81 -2.23 -1.03 7.20
CA LEU A 81 -3.50 -1.39 7.84
C LEU A 81 -4.37 -2.27 6.91
N LEU A 82 -4.50 -1.91 5.63
CA LEU A 82 -5.26 -2.69 4.66
C LEU A 82 -4.60 -4.03 4.34
N ALA A 83 -3.27 -4.08 4.25
CA ALA A 83 -2.53 -5.33 4.11
C ALA A 83 -2.77 -6.25 5.31
N ALA A 84 -2.72 -5.71 6.53
CA ALA A 84 -2.99 -6.48 7.73
C ALA A 84 -4.41 -7.05 7.77
N ARG A 85 -5.41 -6.23 7.43
CA ARG A 85 -6.81 -6.68 7.33
C ARG A 85 -6.96 -7.79 6.31
N ALA A 86 -6.34 -7.64 5.14
CA ALA A 86 -6.36 -8.67 4.10
C ALA A 86 -5.70 -9.97 4.59
N ALA A 87 -4.55 -9.88 5.28
CA ALA A 87 -3.86 -11.03 5.85
C ALA A 87 -4.68 -11.74 6.94
N ARG A 88 -5.28 -10.98 7.86
CA ARG A 88 -6.16 -11.53 8.92
C ARG A 88 -7.32 -12.33 8.31
N ARG A 89 -8.01 -11.73 7.35
CA ARG A 89 -9.15 -12.35 6.65
C ARG A 89 -8.77 -13.49 5.70
N SER A 90 -7.49 -13.66 5.37
CA SER A 90 -6.99 -14.85 4.68
C SER A 90 -6.45 -15.92 5.64
N GLY A 91 -6.50 -15.68 6.95
CA GLY A 91 -5.97 -16.57 7.99
C GLY A 91 -4.45 -16.49 8.20
N ASP A 92 -3.74 -15.60 7.49
CA ASP A 92 -2.30 -15.40 7.62
C ASP A 92 -2.03 -14.40 8.75
N LEU A 93 -2.16 -14.88 9.99
CA LEU A 93 -2.09 -14.04 11.18
C LEU A 93 -0.69 -13.47 11.44
N ASP A 94 0.35 -14.18 11.01
CA ASP A 94 1.74 -13.73 11.14
C ASP A 94 1.99 -12.50 10.25
N LYS A 95 1.55 -12.55 8.99
CA LYS A 95 1.61 -11.36 8.12
C LYS A 95 0.73 -10.24 8.62
N ALA A 96 -0.45 -10.55 9.16
CA ALA A 96 -1.34 -9.54 9.74
C ALA A 96 -0.65 -8.78 10.88
N GLN A 97 0.02 -9.51 11.79
CA GLN A 97 0.77 -8.94 12.89
C GLN A 97 1.93 -8.08 12.39
N HIS A 98 2.72 -8.57 11.44
CA HIS A 98 3.83 -7.82 10.84
C HIS A 98 3.36 -6.49 10.22
N HIS A 99 2.31 -6.53 9.40
CA HIS A 99 1.79 -5.32 8.77
C HIS A 99 1.21 -4.33 9.78
N LEU A 100 0.51 -4.79 10.83
CA LEU A 100 0.03 -3.87 11.87
C LEU A 100 1.16 -3.24 12.68
N ALA A 101 2.24 -3.98 12.96
CA ALA A 101 3.39 -3.44 13.66
C ALA A 101 4.04 -2.30 12.85
N GLU A 102 4.20 -2.51 11.54
CA GLU A 102 4.67 -1.46 10.64
C GLU A 102 3.70 -0.29 10.53
N CYS A 103 2.39 -0.55 10.54
CA CYS A 103 1.37 0.50 10.57
C CYS A 103 1.57 1.40 11.80
N GLN A 104 1.57 0.85 13.01
CA GLN A 104 1.73 1.61 14.25
C GLN A 104 3.10 2.31 14.33
N ARG A 105 4.17 1.69 13.80
CA ARG A 105 5.49 2.32 13.69
C ARG A 105 5.45 3.58 12.84
N LEU A 106 4.72 3.57 11.72
CA LEU A 106 4.55 4.71 10.83
C LEU A 106 3.60 5.78 11.38
N GLU A 107 2.60 5.39 12.17
CA GLU A 107 1.65 6.33 12.81
C GLU A 107 2.28 7.20 13.90
N LYS A 108 3.44 6.79 14.46
CA LYS A 108 4.10 7.35 15.65
C LYS A 108 3.29 7.22 16.95
N LYS A 109 1.96 7.33 16.88
CA LYS A 109 1.00 7.04 17.94
C LYS A 109 -0.10 6.14 17.37
N PRO A 110 -0.42 5.00 18.00
CA PRO A 110 -1.48 4.12 17.51
C PRO A 110 -2.81 4.87 17.37
N THR A 111 -3.40 4.79 16.19
CA THR A 111 -4.73 5.33 15.91
C THR A 111 -5.82 4.38 16.42
N GLU A 112 -7.06 4.88 16.56
CA GLU A 112 -8.20 4.02 16.91
C GLU A 112 -8.37 2.87 15.91
N GLN A 113 -8.10 3.13 14.62
CA GLN A 113 -8.20 2.12 13.57
C GLN A 113 -7.16 1.01 13.73
N SER A 114 -5.89 1.35 14.03
CA SER A 114 -4.85 0.35 14.22
C SER A 114 -5.00 -0.42 15.54
N ILE A 115 -5.51 0.23 16.60
CA ILE A 115 -5.87 -0.43 17.86
C ILE A 115 -7.01 -1.42 17.65
N LEU A 116 -8.07 -1.00 16.95
CA LEU A 116 -9.22 -1.86 16.67
C LEU A 116 -8.82 -3.07 15.82
N GLU A 117 -8.01 -2.87 14.78
CA GLU A 117 -7.53 -3.97 13.94
C GLU A 117 -6.61 -4.93 14.72
N TRP A 118 -5.82 -4.43 15.68
CA TRP A 118 -5.03 -5.28 16.58
C TRP A 118 -5.93 -6.14 17.47
N ALA A 119 -6.98 -5.56 18.05
CA ALA A 119 -7.95 -6.29 18.85
C ALA A 119 -8.68 -7.37 18.02
N MET A 120 -9.05 -7.06 16.78
CA MET A 120 -9.64 -8.05 15.86
C MET A 120 -8.64 -9.16 15.51
N LEU A 121 -7.35 -8.84 15.31
CA LEU A 121 -6.31 -9.85 15.09
C LEU A 121 -6.18 -10.80 16.30
N GLU A 122 -6.17 -10.25 17.51
CA GLU A 122 -6.15 -11.07 18.73
C GLU A 122 -7.39 -11.97 18.83
N ALA A 123 -8.58 -11.44 18.53
CA ALA A 123 -9.80 -12.23 18.48
C ALA A 123 -9.72 -13.36 17.45
N SER A 124 -9.38 -13.06 16.19
CA SER A 124 -9.19 -14.06 15.12
C SER A 124 -8.12 -15.12 15.46
N SER A 125 -7.15 -14.77 16.32
CA SER A 125 -6.13 -15.70 16.79
C SER A 125 -6.60 -16.68 17.86
N GLY A 126 -7.80 -16.47 18.42
CA GLY A 126 -8.38 -17.22 19.53
C GLY A 126 -8.13 -16.61 20.91
N ARG A 127 -7.42 -15.47 21.00
CA ARG A 127 -7.12 -14.78 22.27
C ARG A 127 -8.26 -13.84 22.67
N LEU A 128 -9.46 -14.39 22.83
CA LEU A 128 -10.69 -13.60 23.05
C LEU A 128 -10.77 -12.93 24.42
N GLU A 129 -10.22 -13.55 25.47
CA GLU A 129 -10.40 -13.16 26.88
C GLU A 129 -10.21 -11.65 27.14
N ARG A 130 -9.22 -11.04 26.49
CA ARG A 130 -8.86 -9.63 26.71
C ARG A 130 -9.58 -8.66 25.79
N VAL A 131 -9.92 -9.08 24.58
CA VAL A 131 -10.38 -8.19 23.51
C VAL A 131 -11.87 -8.26 23.26
N GLU A 132 -12.53 -9.36 23.64
CA GLU A 132 -13.96 -9.54 23.43
C GLU A 132 -14.81 -8.42 24.05
N PRO A 133 -14.60 -7.99 25.32
CA PRO A 133 -15.40 -6.91 25.91
C PRO A 133 -15.24 -5.58 25.16
N PHE A 134 -14.01 -5.30 24.69
CA PHE A 134 -13.72 -4.09 23.91
C PHE A 134 -14.41 -4.14 22.53
N LEU A 135 -14.33 -5.27 21.84
CA LEU A 135 -14.94 -5.47 20.52
C LEU A 135 -16.47 -5.46 20.59
N ARG A 136 -17.07 -6.11 21.60
CA ARG A 136 -18.52 -6.08 21.83
C ARG A 136 -19.04 -4.67 22.06
N ARG A 137 -18.35 -3.88 22.90
CA ARG A 137 -18.70 -2.47 23.10
C ARG A 137 -18.69 -1.69 21.79
N LYS A 138 -17.69 -1.88 20.93
CA LYS A 138 -17.63 -1.22 19.62
C LYS A 138 -18.77 -1.62 18.70
N VAL A 139 -19.25 -2.86 18.79
CA VAL A 139 -20.45 -3.32 18.07
C VAL A 139 -21.71 -2.67 18.63
N GLU A 140 -21.86 -2.59 19.95
CA GLU A 140 -23.00 -1.93 20.62
C GLU A 140 -23.07 -0.43 20.29
N GLU A 141 -21.91 0.21 20.11
CA GLU A 141 -21.77 1.60 19.66
C GLU A 141 -22.09 1.80 18.16
N ASN A 142 -22.48 0.75 17.42
CA ASN A 142 -22.68 0.76 15.97
C ASN A 142 -21.45 1.26 15.20
N HIS A 143 -20.25 0.85 15.61
CA HIS A 143 -19.02 1.26 14.94
C HIS A 143 -19.08 0.90 13.43
N PRO A 144 -18.60 1.77 12.51
CA PRO A 144 -18.72 1.54 11.06
C PRO A 144 -18.10 0.24 10.52
N LEU A 145 -17.27 -0.42 11.32
CA LEU A 145 -16.63 -1.70 11.00
C LEU A 145 -17.24 -2.88 11.76
N PHE A 146 -18.50 -2.77 12.23
CA PHE A 146 -19.15 -3.83 13.02
C PHE A 146 -19.15 -5.20 12.31
N ASP A 147 -19.32 -5.23 10.98
CA ASP A 147 -19.23 -6.47 10.19
C ASP A 147 -17.88 -7.18 10.36
N LEU A 148 -16.78 -6.42 10.31
CA LEU A 148 -15.43 -6.96 10.48
C LEU A 148 -15.15 -7.39 11.91
N ILE A 149 -15.74 -6.69 12.89
CA ILE A 149 -15.62 -7.05 14.29
C ILE A 149 -16.33 -8.38 14.55
N TYR A 150 -17.54 -8.57 14.01
CA TYR A 150 -18.25 -9.84 14.09
C TYR A 150 -17.49 -10.97 13.39
N GLU A 151 -16.94 -10.73 12.20
CA GLU A 151 -16.08 -11.71 11.49
C GLU A 151 -14.94 -12.19 12.40
N ALA A 152 -14.20 -11.26 13.03
CA ALA A 152 -13.09 -11.58 13.92
C ALA A 152 -13.53 -12.35 15.18
N LEU A 153 -14.65 -11.97 15.78
CA LEU A 153 -15.20 -12.66 16.95
C LEU A 153 -15.63 -14.09 16.59
N VAL A 154 -16.35 -14.27 15.48
CA VAL A 154 -16.78 -15.59 14.98
C VAL A 154 -15.58 -16.48 14.69
N GLU A 155 -14.56 -15.97 14.00
CA GLU A 155 -13.30 -16.70 13.76
C GLU A 155 -12.63 -17.14 15.06
N GLY A 156 -12.57 -16.23 16.05
CA GLY A 156 -12.03 -16.51 17.37
C GLY A 156 -12.79 -17.62 18.09
N TYR A 157 -14.12 -17.54 18.14
CA TYR A 157 -14.94 -18.57 18.77
C TYR A 157 -14.78 -19.91 18.08
N LEU A 158 -14.86 -19.93 16.74
CA LEU A 158 -14.68 -21.16 15.97
C LEU A 158 -13.32 -21.80 16.26
N ARG A 159 -12.26 -21.00 16.43
CA ARG A 159 -10.94 -21.52 16.78
C ARG A 159 -10.88 -22.07 18.21
N VAL A 160 -11.43 -21.35 19.19
CA VAL A 160 -11.44 -21.79 20.60
C VAL A 160 -12.27 -23.06 20.78
N TYR A 161 -13.46 -23.11 20.19
CA TYR A 161 -14.38 -24.26 20.32
C TYR A 161 -13.99 -25.47 19.47
N ARG A 162 -13.20 -25.31 18.41
CA ARG A 162 -12.71 -26.42 17.56
C ARG A 162 -11.51 -27.17 18.16
N ILE A 163 -11.00 -26.73 19.31
CA ILE A 163 -9.91 -27.39 20.04
C ILE A 163 -10.45 -28.45 21.04
N PHE A 164 -11.75 -28.74 21.04
CA PHE A 164 -12.35 -29.92 21.70
C PHE A 164 -12.71 -31.00 20.68
#